data_AF-A0A6P1VPW0-F1
#
_entry.id   AF-A0A6P1VPW0-F1
#
_cell.length_a   1.000
_cell.length_b   1.000
_cell.length_c   1.000
_cell.angle_alpha   90.00
_cell.angle_beta   90.00
_cell.angle_gamma   90.00
#
_symmetry.space_group_name_H-M   'P 1'
#
loop_
_entity.id
_entity.type
_entity.pdbx_description
1 polymer ?
#
loop_
_entity_poly.entity_id
_entity_poly.type
_entity_poly.pdbx_seq_one_letter_code
_entity_poly.pdbx_strand_id
1 'polypeptide(L)'
;MKLNPETGQFSLQQLTLELFDKYETHLLTRPPMRKTSTESSRRITTCKYLRKLHQHIRSFIIKYKLPDELDPLRVRTFKEAPTERIVFNKAEFQIWSTLTLPTRIKGERTRNHTRNIYLVSYYLHGLRAMDLMVAKVSQVQTIWPMKEGKIVQEYRFYTVAEKTNKSKLVLIEKRFFR
;
A
#
# COMPACT_ATOMS: atom_id res chain seq x y z
N MET A 1 12.72 40.36 1.80
CA MET A 1 13.47 39.50 0.84
C MET A 1 12.49 38.62 0.07
N LYS A 2 12.43 38.76 -1.26
CA LYS A 2 11.58 37.92 -2.13
C LYS A 2 12.28 36.57 -2.42
N LEU A 3 11.49 35.53 -2.68
CA LEU A 3 12.01 34.23 -3.13
C LEU A 3 12.79 34.44 -4.45
N ASN A 4 14.09 34.13 -4.48
CA ASN A 4 14.84 34.10 -5.73
C ASN A 4 14.91 32.66 -6.24
N PRO A 5 14.10 32.29 -7.26
CA PRO A 5 14.07 30.92 -7.78
C PRO A 5 15.37 30.51 -8.49
N GLU A 6 16.21 31.46 -8.91
CA GLU A 6 17.45 31.19 -9.66
C GLU A 6 18.60 30.75 -8.75
N THR A 7 18.65 31.26 -7.51
CA THR A 7 19.74 30.94 -6.56
C THR A 7 19.39 29.79 -5.62
N GLY A 8 18.10 29.43 -5.51
CA GLY A 8 17.64 28.39 -4.58
C GLY A 8 17.87 28.71 -3.09
N GLN A 9 18.27 29.94 -2.77
CA GLN A 9 18.51 30.38 -1.39
C GLN A 9 17.19 30.81 -0.77
N PHE A 10 16.72 30.01 0.19
CA PHE A 10 15.47 30.24 0.90
C PHE A 10 15.72 30.27 2.41
N SER A 11 15.13 31.25 3.09
CA SER A 11 15.05 31.27 4.55
C SER A 11 13.81 30.51 5.01
N LEU A 12 13.91 29.79 6.12
CA LEU A 12 12.76 29.15 6.78
C LEU A 12 11.62 30.14 7.07
N GLN A 13 11.95 31.40 7.37
CA GLN A 13 10.95 32.45 7.64
C GLN A 13 10.10 32.80 6.41
N GLN A 14 10.54 32.42 5.21
CA GLN A 14 9.79 32.64 3.97
C GLN A 14 8.79 31.50 3.71
N LEU A 15 8.85 30.40 4.46
CA LEU A 15 7.91 29.31 4.38
C LEU A 15 6.64 29.68 5.16
N THR A 16 5.68 30.30 4.48
CA THR A 16 4.38 30.65 5.07
C THR A 16 3.32 29.61 4.71
N LEU A 17 2.26 29.52 5.52
CA LEU A 17 1.13 28.62 5.24
C LEU A 17 0.52 28.90 3.85
N GLU A 18 0.41 30.18 3.46
CA GLU A 18 -0.06 30.58 2.13
C GLU A 18 0.79 30.02 0.98
N LEU A 19 2.11 29.94 1.17
CA LEU A 19 3.01 29.35 0.17
C LEU A 19 2.73 27.86 0.00
N PHE A 20 2.43 27.16 1.10
CA PHE A 20 2.02 25.76 1.04
C PHE A 20 0.65 25.59 0.37
N ASP A 21 -0.30 26.48 0.63
CA ASP A 21 -1.61 26.41 -0.01
C ASP A 21 -1.52 26.66 -1.52
N LYS A 22 -0.66 27.58 -1.94
CA LYS A 22 -0.33 27.79 -3.36
C LYS A 22 0.35 26.57 -3.97
N TYR A 23 1.27 25.93 -3.24
CA TYR A 23 1.94 24.73 -3.69
C TYR A 23 0.98 23.52 -3.77
N GLU A 24 0.12 23.33 -2.79
CA GLU A 24 -0.94 22.31 -2.82
C GLU A 24 -1.87 22.52 -4.02
N THR A 25 -2.33 23.75 -4.22
CA THR A 25 -3.17 24.12 -5.36
C THR A 25 -2.47 23.79 -6.67
N HIS A 26 -1.21 24.18 -6.82
CA HIS A 26 -0.40 23.83 -8.00
C HIS A 26 -0.29 22.32 -8.22
N LEU A 27 -0.06 21.54 -7.16
CA LEU A 27 0.03 20.08 -7.24
C LEU A 27 -1.29 19.42 -7.66
N LEU A 28 -2.43 20.00 -7.30
CA LEU A 28 -3.76 19.50 -7.66
C LEU A 28 -4.18 19.91 -9.08
N THR A 29 -3.82 21.12 -9.52
CA THR A 29 -4.24 21.68 -10.81
C THR A 29 -3.29 21.37 -11.96
N ARG A 30 -2.03 21.03 -11.68
CA ARG A 30 -1.07 20.69 -12.72
C ARG A 30 -1.56 19.50 -13.58
N PRO A 31 -1.20 19.47 -14.87
CA PRO A 31 -1.57 18.38 -15.75
C PRO A 31 -1.04 17.04 -15.23
N PRO A 32 -1.85 15.97 -15.28
CA PRO A 32 -1.43 14.67 -14.78
C PRO A 32 -0.31 14.09 -15.66
N MET A 33 0.73 13.56 -15.04
CA MET A 33 1.83 12.90 -15.75
C MET A 33 1.39 11.61 -16.47
N ARG A 34 0.28 11.00 -16.03
CA ARG A 34 -0.29 9.78 -16.60
C ARG A 34 -1.75 10.02 -16.98
N LYS A 35 -2.15 9.61 -18.18
CA LYS A 35 -3.54 9.72 -18.67
C LYS A 35 -4.56 9.00 -17.76
N THR A 36 -4.14 7.96 -17.06
CA THR A 36 -4.98 7.17 -16.14
C THR A 36 -5.08 7.74 -14.73
N SER A 37 -4.53 8.93 -14.48
CA SER A 37 -4.55 9.52 -13.15
C SER A 37 -5.96 9.99 -12.81
N THR A 38 -6.56 9.40 -11.78
CA THR A 38 -7.85 9.84 -11.25
C THR A 38 -7.67 11.08 -10.36
N GLU A 39 -8.78 11.74 -10.01
CA GLU A 39 -8.75 12.83 -9.03
C GLU A 39 -8.27 12.33 -7.65
N SER A 40 -8.77 11.19 -7.20
CA SER A 40 -8.35 10.58 -5.93
C SER A 40 -6.85 10.28 -5.92
N SER A 41 -6.29 9.72 -6.99
CA SER A 41 -4.84 9.46 -7.07
C SER A 41 -4.02 10.75 -7.03
N ARG A 42 -4.52 11.84 -7.62
CA ARG A 42 -3.86 13.16 -7.54
C ARG A 42 -3.86 13.67 -6.10
N ARG A 43 -5.00 13.68 -5.42
CA ARG A 43 -5.10 14.11 -4.02
C ARG A 43 -4.18 13.30 -3.08
N ILE A 44 -4.14 11.97 -3.23
CA ILE A 44 -3.24 11.09 -2.47
C ILE A 44 -1.77 11.46 -2.72
N THR A 45 -1.41 11.68 -3.99
CA THR A 45 -0.03 12.04 -4.36
C THR A 45 0.36 13.40 -3.82
N THR A 46 -0.53 14.39 -3.90
CA THR A 46 -0.34 15.72 -3.32
C THR A 46 -0.12 15.64 -1.81
N CYS A 47 -0.98 14.92 -1.08
CA CYS A 47 -0.81 14.67 0.35
C CYS A 47 0.54 14.03 0.67
N LYS A 48 0.97 13.04 -0.12
CA LYS A 48 2.28 12.39 0.05
C LYS A 48 3.44 13.38 -0.12
N TYR A 49 3.39 14.26 -1.11
CA TYR A 49 4.43 15.26 -1.32
C TYR A 49 4.47 16.30 -0.21
N LEU A 50 3.30 16.79 0.23
CA LEU A 50 3.23 17.73 1.35
C LEU A 50 3.74 17.10 2.65
N ARG A 51 3.38 15.85 2.96
CA ARG A 51 3.92 15.11 4.11
C ARG A 51 5.44 14.95 4.04
N LYS A 52 5.97 14.60 2.87
CA LYS A 52 7.42 14.46 2.68
C LYS A 52 8.15 15.79 2.87
N LEU A 53 7.60 16.87 2.33
CA LEU A 53 8.14 18.22 2.52
C LEU A 53 8.12 18.62 4.00
N HIS A 54 7.02 18.38 4.71
CA HIS A 54 6.92 18.60 6.15
C HIS A 54 7.99 17.81 6.93
N GLN A 55 8.20 16.53 6.59
CA GLN A 55 9.25 15.72 7.21
C GLN A 55 10.64 16.33 7.01
N HIS A 56 10.95 16.87 5.82
CA HIS A 56 12.24 17.52 5.57
C HIS A 56 12.41 18.81 6.37
N ILE A 57 11.38 19.65 6.45
CA ILE A 57 11.39 20.89 7.25
C ILE A 57 11.57 20.56 8.72
N ARG A 58 10.80 19.60 9.24
CA ARG A 58 10.88 19.18 10.64
C ARG A 58 12.25 18.59 10.97
N SER A 59 12.79 17.76 10.09
CA SER A 59 14.14 17.21 10.24
C SER A 59 15.21 18.29 10.27
N PHE A 60 15.08 19.32 9.44
CA PHE A 60 15.98 20.48 9.44
C PHE A 60 15.89 21.26 10.75
N ILE A 61 14.68 21.61 11.21
CA ILE A 61 14.45 22.31 12.47
C ILE A 61 15.09 21.55 13.64
N ILE A 62 14.88 20.24 13.73
CA ILE A 62 15.46 19.38 14.76
C ILE A 62 16.99 19.36 14.65
N LYS A 63 17.54 19.13 13.45
CA LYS A 63 18.98 19.02 13.21
C LYS A 63 19.73 20.29 13.65
N TYR A 64 19.13 21.46 13.40
CA TYR A 64 19.73 22.76 13.71
C TYR A 64 19.22 23.38 15.03
N LYS A 65 18.45 22.62 15.83
CA LYS A 65 17.89 23.07 17.13
C LYS A 65 17.14 24.41 17.04
N LEU A 66 16.37 24.58 15.98
CA LEU A 66 15.59 25.79 15.74
C LEU A 66 14.25 25.74 16.51
N PRO A 67 13.62 26.89 16.78
CA PRO A 67 12.30 26.94 17.41
C PRO A 67 11.22 26.21 16.57
N ASP A 68 10.30 25.55 17.25
CA ASP A 68 9.22 24.77 16.63
C ASP A 68 8.19 25.65 15.93
N GLU A 69 8.10 26.92 16.30
CA GLU A 69 7.24 27.93 15.69
C GLU A 69 7.63 28.24 14.24
N LEU A 70 8.84 27.88 13.82
CA LEU A 70 9.30 28.00 12.44
C LEU A 70 8.76 26.89 11.52
N ASP A 71 8.02 25.91 12.05
CA ASP A 71 7.31 24.93 11.24
C ASP A 71 5.91 25.46 10.87
N PRO A 72 5.70 25.97 9.64
CA PRO A 72 4.40 26.50 9.20
C PRO A 72 3.33 25.41 9.06
N LEU A 73 3.71 24.13 9.12
CA LEU A 73 2.82 22.98 8.97
C LEU A 73 2.57 22.25 10.29
N ARG A 74 3.08 22.74 11.42
CA ARG A 74 2.97 22.08 12.74
C ARG A 74 1.55 21.67 13.11
N VAL A 75 0.56 22.50 12.79
CA VAL A 75 -0.87 22.30 13.16
C VAL A 75 -1.69 21.79 11.96
N ARG A 76 -1.09 21.64 10.78
CA ARG A 76 -1.84 21.28 9.57
C ARG A 76 -2.19 19.80 9.56
N THR A 77 -3.48 19.50 9.46
CA THR A 77 -3.97 18.15 9.15
C THR A 77 -4.02 17.94 7.64
N PHE A 78 -3.25 16.97 7.13
CA PHE A 78 -3.34 16.56 5.73
C PHE A 78 -4.59 15.69 5.52
N LYS A 79 -5.62 16.24 4.87
CA LYS A 79 -6.86 15.52 4.56
C LYS A 79 -6.57 14.39 3.57
N GLU A 80 -6.68 13.15 4.03
CA GLU A 80 -6.57 12.00 3.13
C GLU A 80 -7.79 11.93 2.21
N ALA A 81 -7.58 11.65 0.93
CA ALA A 81 -8.68 11.40 0.02
C ALA A 81 -9.33 10.05 0.40
N PRO A 82 -10.68 9.98 0.47
CA PRO A 82 -11.35 8.70 0.67
C PRO A 82 -10.94 7.77 -0.48
N THR A 83 -10.34 6.63 -0.10
CA THR A 83 -10.10 5.55 -1.05
C THR A 83 -11.28 4.60 -0.94
N GLU A 84 -12.15 4.63 -1.94
CA GLU A 84 -13.16 3.58 -2.09
C GLU A 84 -12.43 2.29 -2.41
N ARG A 85 -12.41 1.37 -1.45
CA ARG A 85 -11.96 0.01 -1.68
C ARG A 85 -13.14 -0.74 -2.28
N ILE A 86 -13.03 -1.08 -3.55
CA ILE A 86 -13.94 -2.04 -4.16
C ILE A 86 -13.57 -3.41 -3.60
N VAL A 87 -14.42 -3.92 -2.71
CA VAL A 87 -14.29 -5.27 -2.16
C VAL A 87 -15.12 -6.20 -3.01
N PHE A 88 -14.49 -7.26 -3.53
CA PHE A 88 -15.22 -8.29 -4.25
C PHE A 88 -16.22 -8.98 -3.33
N ASN A 89 -17.45 -9.10 -3.79
CA ASN A 89 -18.46 -9.88 -3.07
C ASN A 89 -18.24 -11.39 -3.31
N LYS A 90 -18.90 -12.23 -2.50
CA LYS A 90 -18.75 -13.70 -2.59
C LYS A 90 -19.12 -14.26 -3.96
N ALA A 91 -20.11 -13.67 -4.65
CA ALA A 91 -20.56 -14.13 -5.95
C ALA A 91 -19.52 -13.82 -7.04
N GLU A 92 -18.96 -12.61 -7.05
CA GLU A 92 -17.89 -12.21 -7.98
C GLU A 92 -16.65 -13.06 -7.77
N PHE A 93 -16.30 -13.36 -6.51
CA PHE A 93 -15.22 -14.29 -6.21
C PHE A 93 -15.49 -15.69 -6.77
N GLN A 94 -16.71 -16.20 -6.61
CA GLN A 94 -17.10 -17.51 -7.14
C GLN A 94 -16.96 -17.56 -8.67
N ILE A 95 -17.41 -16.51 -9.36
CA ILE A 95 -17.25 -16.36 -10.82
C ILE A 95 -15.76 -16.42 -11.20
N TRP A 96 -14.90 -15.67 -10.50
CA TRP A 96 -13.46 -15.69 -10.74
C TRP A 96 -12.81 -17.05 -10.46
N SER A 97 -13.31 -17.78 -9.46
CA SER A 97 -12.79 -19.11 -9.12
C SER A 97 -13.09 -20.15 -10.20
N THR A 98 -14.26 -20.07 -10.85
CA THR A 98 -14.70 -21.03 -11.88
C THR A 98 -14.34 -20.61 -13.31
N LEU A 99 -13.89 -19.37 -13.52
CA LEU A 99 -13.52 -18.88 -14.84
C LEU A 99 -12.30 -19.61 -15.41
N THR A 100 -12.47 -20.24 -16.58
CA THR A 100 -11.37 -20.79 -17.36
C THR A 100 -10.81 -19.71 -18.29
N LEU A 101 -9.60 -19.23 -17.98
CA LEU A 101 -8.90 -18.27 -18.84
C LEU A 101 -8.04 -18.97 -19.87
N PRO A 102 -7.96 -18.48 -21.12
CA PRO A 102 -7.01 -18.98 -22.11
C PRO A 102 -5.56 -18.75 -21.62
N THR A 103 -4.62 -19.55 -22.11
CA THR A 103 -3.20 -19.55 -21.67
C THR A 103 -2.20 -19.69 -22.83
N ARG A 104 -2.64 -19.50 -24.07
CA ARG A 104 -1.85 -19.77 -25.28
C ARG A 104 -0.72 -18.75 -25.42
N ILE A 105 -1.03 -17.47 -25.29
CA ILE A 105 -0.05 -16.38 -25.45
C ILE A 105 0.44 -15.82 -24.11
N LYS A 106 1.57 -15.10 -24.12
CA LYS A 106 2.19 -14.54 -22.92
C LYS A 106 1.22 -13.67 -22.10
N GLY A 107 0.47 -12.78 -22.75
CA GLY A 107 -0.50 -11.91 -22.06
C GLY A 107 -1.63 -12.67 -21.36
N GLU A 108 -2.07 -13.78 -21.95
CA GLU A 108 -3.06 -14.69 -21.39
C GLU A 108 -2.54 -15.44 -20.16
N ARG A 109 -1.31 -15.97 -20.25
CA ARG A 109 -0.64 -16.61 -19.10
C ARG A 109 -0.49 -15.64 -17.93
N THR A 110 -0.10 -14.39 -18.21
CA THR A 110 -0.01 -13.34 -17.19
C THR A 110 -1.36 -13.10 -16.52
N ARG A 111 -2.46 -12.99 -17.28
CA ARG A 111 -3.81 -12.81 -16.72
C ARG A 111 -4.22 -13.99 -15.84
N ASN A 112 -3.97 -15.22 -16.29
CA ASN A 112 -4.28 -16.41 -15.49
C ASN A 112 -3.43 -16.50 -14.21
N HIS A 113 -2.16 -16.11 -14.28
CA HIS A 113 -1.28 -16.06 -13.11
C HIS A 113 -1.74 -15.00 -12.09
N THR A 114 -2.12 -13.81 -12.56
CA THR A 114 -2.70 -12.76 -11.70
C THR A 114 -3.98 -13.22 -11.01
N ARG A 115 -4.87 -13.91 -11.75
CA ARG A 115 -6.06 -14.54 -11.17
C ARG A 115 -5.68 -15.52 -10.06
N ASN A 116 -4.71 -16.41 -10.31
CA ASN A 116 -4.29 -17.39 -9.31
C ASN A 116 -3.72 -16.73 -8.06
N ILE A 117 -2.86 -15.71 -8.20
CA ILE A 117 -2.35 -14.94 -7.04
C ILE A 117 -3.49 -14.32 -6.25
N TYR A 118 -4.50 -13.78 -6.93
CA TYR A 118 -5.67 -13.17 -6.29
C TYR A 118 -6.52 -14.20 -5.53
N LEU A 119 -6.80 -15.36 -6.14
CA LEU A 119 -7.52 -16.44 -5.47
C LEU A 119 -6.74 -16.98 -4.27
N VAL A 120 -5.43 -17.13 -4.40
CA VAL A 120 -4.55 -17.58 -3.31
C VAL A 120 -4.53 -16.55 -2.17
N SER A 121 -4.54 -15.24 -2.45
CA SER A 121 -4.56 -14.21 -1.41
C SER A 121 -5.87 -14.19 -0.60
N TYR A 122 -6.99 -14.55 -1.23
CA TYR A 122 -8.26 -14.72 -0.54
C TYR A 122 -8.22 -15.90 0.44
N TYR A 123 -7.63 -17.04 0.03
CA TYR A 123 -7.59 -18.24 0.88
C TYR A 123 -6.45 -18.24 1.90
N LEU A 124 -5.34 -17.55 1.60
CA LEU A 124 -4.20 -17.33 2.49
C LEU A 124 -4.28 -15.96 3.14
N HIS A 125 -5.30 -15.78 3.98
CA HIS A 125 -5.62 -14.52 4.65
C HIS A 125 -4.38 -13.87 5.27
N GLY A 126 -4.11 -12.62 4.88
CA GLY A 126 -3.06 -11.80 5.51
C GLY A 126 -1.66 -11.92 4.90
N LEU A 127 -1.47 -12.69 3.81
CA LEU A 127 -0.25 -12.61 3.00
C LEU A 127 -0.35 -11.49 1.96
N ARG A 128 0.75 -10.75 1.76
CA ARG A 128 0.82 -9.74 0.70
C ARG A 128 1.07 -10.42 -0.64
N ALA A 129 0.62 -9.81 -1.74
CA ALA A 129 0.83 -10.35 -3.08
C ALA A 129 2.30 -10.66 -3.40
N MET A 130 3.24 -9.83 -2.92
CA MET A 130 4.68 -10.10 -3.04
C MET A 130 5.12 -11.37 -2.34
N ASP A 131 4.61 -11.61 -1.11
CA ASP A 131 4.93 -12.80 -0.33
C ASP A 131 4.36 -14.07 -0.99
N LEU A 132 3.22 -13.94 -1.68
CA LEU A 132 2.60 -15.03 -2.45
C LEU A 132 3.38 -15.41 -3.70
N MET A 133 4.04 -14.46 -4.36
CA MET A 133 4.83 -14.74 -5.57
C MET A 133 6.08 -15.57 -5.28
N VAL A 134 6.60 -15.51 -4.05
CA VAL A 134 7.76 -16.29 -3.59
C VAL A 134 7.36 -17.51 -2.75
N ALA A 135 6.05 -17.71 -2.55
CA ALA A 135 5.52 -18.83 -1.79
C ALA A 135 5.85 -20.16 -2.46
N LYS A 136 6.28 -21.13 -1.64
CA LYS A 136 6.59 -22.50 -2.06
C LYS A 136 5.57 -23.46 -1.46
N VAL A 137 5.21 -24.50 -2.20
CA VAL A 137 4.31 -25.56 -1.70
C VAL A 137 4.87 -26.24 -0.45
N SER A 138 6.21 -26.35 -0.34
CA SER A 138 6.90 -26.88 0.84
C SER A 138 6.68 -26.09 2.13
N GLN A 139 6.12 -24.89 2.05
CA GLN A 139 5.75 -24.07 3.20
C GLN A 139 4.35 -24.41 3.75
N VAL A 140 3.59 -25.26 3.05
CA VAL A 140 2.31 -25.78 3.55
C VAL A 140 2.59 -26.92 4.53
N GLN A 141 2.05 -26.80 5.73
CA GLN A 141 2.15 -27.79 6.79
C GLN A 141 0.76 -28.29 7.17
N THR A 142 0.62 -29.60 7.34
CA THR A 142 -0.54 -30.18 7.99
C THR A 142 -0.28 -30.21 9.49
N ILE A 143 -1.20 -29.63 10.25
CA ILE A 143 -1.20 -29.66 11.70
C ILE A 143 -2.48 -30.33 12.20
N TRP A 144 -2.40 -30.93 13.39
CA TRP A 144 -3.50 -31.69 13.99
C TRP A 144 -3.86 -31.12 15.36
N PRO A 145 -4.32 -29.85 15.45
CA PRO A 145 -4.69 -29.26 16.72
C PRO A 145 -5.93 -29.94 17.32
N MET A 146 -5.96 -30.01 18.64
CA MET A 146 -7.16 -30.38 19.40
C MET A 146 -8.05 -29.15 19.52
N LYS A 147 -9.28 -29.22 18.99
CA LYS A 147 -10.29 -28.17 19.08
C LYS A 147 -11.58 -28.80 19.59
N GLU A 148 -12.13 -28.24 20.67
CA GLU A 148 -13.41 -28.70 21.26
C GLU A 148 -13.42 -30.22 21.52
N GLY A 149 -12.31 -30.76 22.02
CA GLY A 149 -12.18 -32.19 22.33
C GLY A 149 -11.95 -33.11 21.12
N LYS A 150 -11.88 -32.58 19.89
CA LYS A 150 -11.64 -33.36 18.67
C LYS A 150 -10.32 -32.98 18.02
N ILE A 151 -9.61 -33.97 17.48
CA ILE A 151 -8.45 -33.73 16.63
C ILE A 151 -8.96 -33.28 15.27
N VAL A 152 -8.58 -32.07 14.85
CA VAL A 152 -9.01 -31.49 13.59
C VAL A 152 -7.81 -31.33 12.70
N GLN A 153 -7.85 -31.89 11.49
CA GLN A 153 -6.84 -31.61 10.47
C GLN A 153 -6.95 -30.14 10.02
N GLU A 154 -5.86 -29.39 10.12
CA GLU A 154 -5.74 -28.04 9.58
C GLU A 154 -4.50 -27.91 8.72
N TYR A 155 -4.59 -27.07 7.69
CA TYR A 155 -3.45 -26.71 6.86
C TYR A 155 -3.02 -25.30 7.21
N ARG A 156 -1.73 -25.12 7.44
CA ARG A 156 -1.12 -23.81 7.71
C ARG A 156 -0.02 -23.52 6.72
N PHE A 157 0.07 -22.26 6.32
CA PHE A 157 1.16 -21.75 5.51
C PHE A 157 2.21 -21.10 6.41
N TYR A 158 3.42 -21.64 6.39
CA TYR A 158 4.55 -21.13 7.15
C TYR A 158 5.35 -20.13 6.31
N THR A 159 5.38 -18.87 6.74
CA THR A 159 6.17 -17.83 6.07
C THR A 159 7.17 -17.20 7.04
N VAL A 160 8.34 -16.81 6.52
CA VAL A 160 9.31 -16.01 7.27
C VAL A 160 9.34 -14.64 6.61
N ALA A 161 8.98 -13.61 7.36
CA ALA A 161 9.02 -12.25 6.85
C ALA A 161 10.48 -11.80 6.70
N GLU A 162 10.98 -11.72 5.47
CA GLU A 162 12.39 -11.42 5.14
C GLU A 162 12.98 -10.25 5.95
N LYS A 163 12.21 -9.17 6.11
CA LYS A 163 12.68 -7.95 6.80
C LYS A 163 12.85 -8.08 8.32
N THR A 164 12.19 -9.05 8.95
CA THR A 164 12.15 -9.15 10.43
C THR A 164 12.62 -10.50 10.93
N ASN A 165 12.88 -11.45 10.02
CA ASN A 165 13.15 -12.85 10.31
C ASN A 165 12.12 -13.51 11.26
N LYS A 166 10.91 -12.94 11.36
CA LYS A 166 9.84 -13.47 12.19
C LYS A 166 9.03 -14.47 11.38
N SER A 167 8.93 -15.68 11.91
CA SER A 167 8.06 -16.73 11.39
C SER A 167 6.60 -16.43 11.69
N LYS A 168 5.72 -16.66 10.72
CA LYS A 168 4.26 -16.56 10.86
C LYS A 168 3.62 -17.82 10.30
N LEU A 169 2.60 -18.31 11.01
CA LEU A 169 1.72 -19.36 10.56
C LEU A 169 0.39 -18.76 10.17
N VAL A 170 0.04 -18.88 8.88
CA VAL A 170 -1.23 -18.39 8.32
C VAL A 170 -2.17 -19.57 8.13
N LEU A 171 -3.43 -19.44 8.55
CA LEU A 171 -4.42 -20.48 8.34
C LEU A 171 -4.79 -20.56 6.84
N ILE A 172 -4.86 -21.77 6.30
CA ILE A 172 -5.39 -22.03 4.97
C ILE A 172 -6.85 -22.47 5.12
N GLU A 173 -7.78 -21.79 4.44
CA GLU A 173 -9.18 -22.25 4.42
C GLU A 173 -9.30 -23.66 3.81
N LYS A 174 -10.08 -24.54 4.48
CA LYS A 174 -10.21 -25.97 4.14
C LYS A 174 -10.76 -26.31 2.74
N ARG A 175 -11.18 -25.32 1.94
CA ARG A 175 -11.76 -25.58 0.61
C ARG A 175 -10.77 -26.22 -0.39
N PHE A 176 -9.47 -26.26 -0.08
CA PHE A 176 -8.42 -26.77 -0.96
C PHE A 176 -8.29 -28.30 -1.05
N PHE A 177 -8.90 -29.08 -0.15
CA PHE A 177 -8.67 -30.53 -0.04
C PHE A 177 -9.97 -31.35 -0.09
N ARG A 178 -10.81 -31.10 -1.09
CA ARG A 178 -11.92 -31.99 -1.43
C ARG A 178 -11.60 -32.74 -2.71
#